data_AF-A0A534N9K2-F1
#
_entry.id   AF-A0A534N9K2-F1
#
_cell.length_a   1.000
_cell.length_b   1.000
_cell.length_c   1.000
_cell.angle_alpha   90.00
_cell.angle_beta   90.00
_cell.angle_gamma   90.00
#
_symmetry.space_group_name_H-M   'P 1'
#
loop_
_entity.id
_entity.type
_entity.pdbx_description
1 polymer ?
#
loop_
_entity_poly.entity_id
_entity_poly.type
_entity_poly.pdbx_seq_one_letter_code
_entity_poly.pdbx_strand_id
1 'polypeptide(L)'
;MSRKVLACISSAVLLALPYLFPALFPLAWVAFAPLFWATQQATIRQALFLGWLTGMVAHLVGFYWLTYTIKVFGGYSYGVSAVIFCLFAAYGGLTLALFTLLVRRCGFGPVGLFAPLFWVAIEFWFPSLFPWHLAGSQSEFLVLIQSADLAGPFGTSFLLM
;
A
#
# COMPACT_ATOMS: atom_id res chain seq x y z
N MET A 1 6.67 -0.79 -21.45
CA MET A 1 6.95 -1.20 -20.05
C MET A 1 7.32 0.00 -19.17
N SER A 2 8.22 0.89 -19.61
CA SER A 2 8.68 2.07 -18.84
C SER A 2 7.58 2.94 -18.23
N ARG A 3 6.55 3.34 -19.02
CA ARG A 3 5.45 4.18 -18.52
C ARG A 3 4.66 3.52 -17.37
N LYS A 4 4.47 2.19 -17.42
CA LYS A 4 3.76 1.44 -16.38
C LYS A 4 4.56 1.39 -15.08
N VAL A 5 5.88 1.19 -15.19
CA VAL A 5 6.79 1.23 -14.04
C VAL A 5 6.79 2.62 -13.42
N LEU A 6 6.88 3.69 -14.22
CA LEU A 6 6.81 5.06 -13.71
C LEU A 6 5.51 5.33 -12.94
N ALA A 7 4.37 4.89 -13.48
CA ALA A 7 3.08 5.02 -12.81
C ALA A 7 3.05 4.25 -11.47
N CYS A 8 3.64 3.06 -11.41
CA CYS A 8 3.75 2.28 -10.17
C CYS A 8 4.64 2.95 -9.12
N ILE A 9 5.80 3.49 -9.52
CA ILE A 9 6.67 4.23 -8.60
C ILE A 9 5.95 5.49 -8.10
N SER A 10 5.23 6.20 -8.96
CA SER A 10 4.45 7.38 -8.59
C SER A 10 3.37 7.01 -7.56
N SER A 11 2.63 5.93 -7.80
CA SER A 11 1.64 5.39 -6.85
C SER A 11 2.26 5.04 -5.49
N ALA A 12 3.42 4.38 -5.49
CA ALA A 12 4.12 4.00 -4.27
C ALA A 12 4.52 5.21 -3.42
N VAL A 13 5.04 6.26 -4.07
CA VAL A 13 5.42 7.51 -3.39
C VAL A 13 4.19 8.24 -2.84
N LEU A 14 3.14 8.39 -3.66
CA LEU A 14 1.88 9.01 -3.22
C LEU A 14 1.25 8.29 -2.03
N LEU A 15 1.35 6.95 -2.00
CA LEU A 15 0.84 6.13 -0.91
C LEU A 15 1.67 6.29 0.37
N ALA A 16 3.00 6.36 0.27
CA ALA A 16 3.90 6.40 1.42
C ALA A 16 3.98 7.78 2.09
N LEU A 17 3.88 8.87 1.31
CA LEU A 17 4.09 10.23 1.82
C LEU A 17 3.18 10.63 3.00
N PRO A 18 1.88 10.32 3.03
CA PRO A 18 1.01 10.63 4.18
C PRO A 18 1.49 10.03 5.50
N TYR A 19 2.18 8.88 5.47
CA TYR A 19 2.72 8.25 6.69
C TYR A 19 3.98 8.94 7.21
N LEU A 20 4.72 9.61 6.31
CA LEU A 20 5.89 10.40 6.67
C LEU A 20 5.51 11.83 7.06
N PHE A 21 4.50 12.38 6.39
CA PHE A 21 4.00 13.74 6.56
C PHE A 21 2.46 13.73 6.58
N PRO A 22 1.83 13.60 7.76
CA PRO A 22 0.38 13.46 7.88
C PRO A 22 -0.46 14.55 7.19
N ALA A 23 0.07 15.78 7.11
CA ALA A 23 -0.58 16.88 6.38
C ALA A 23 -0.77 16.61 4.88
N LEU A 24 -0.06 15.63 4.31
CA LEU A 24 -0.19 15.19 2.92
C LEU A 24 -1.27 14.11 2.73
N PHE A 25 -2.18 13.91 3.68
CA PHE A 25 -3.31 12.98 3.57
C PHE A 25 -4.09 13.04 2.23
N PRO A 26 -4.23 14.20 1.52
CA PRO A 26 -4.92 14.23 0.23
C PRO A 26 -4.27 13.34 -0.84
N LEU A 27 -2.97 13.04 -0.72
CA LEU A 27 -2.26 12.20 -1.68
C LEU A 27 -2.75 10.75 -1.68
N ALA A 28 -3.24 10.25 -0.55
CA ALA A 28 -3.76 8.88 -0.45
C ALA A 28 -4.98 8.65 -1.36
N TRP A 29 -5.84 9.67 -1.53
CA TRP A 29 -7.02 9.63 -2.40
C TRP A 29 -6.69 9.37 -3.87
N VAL A 30 -5.53 9.86 -4.31
CA VAL A 30 -5.07 9.72 -5.71
C VAL A 30 -3.98 8.67 -5.87
N ALA A 31 -3.49 8.08 -4.78
CA ALA A 31 -2.34 7.18 -4.78
C ALA A 31 -2.57 5.95 -5.67
N PHE A 32 -3.80 5.40 -5.72
CA PHE A 32 -4.10 4.21 -6.51
C PHE A 32 -4.37 4.49 -7.99
N ALA A 33 -4.67 5.73 -8.38
CA ALA A 33 -5.05 6.05 -9.75
C ALA A 33 -3.95 5.70 -10.80
N PRO A 34 -2.66 6.02 -10.59
CA PRO A 34 -1.59 5.60 -11.51
C PRO A 34 -1.42 4.08 -11.57
N LEU A 35 -1.59 3.37 -10.44
CA LEU A 35 -1.52 1.91 -10.37
C LEU A 35 -2.66 1.26 -11.15
N PHE A 36 -3.88 1.77 -11.01
CA PHE A 36 -5.05 1.31 -11.77
C PHE A 36 -4.86 1.49 -13.27
N TRP A 37 -4.38 2.67 -13.70
CA TRP A 37 -4.05 2.91 -15.10
C TRP A 37 -3.02 1.91 -15.64
N ALA A 38 -1.97 1.61 -14.87
CA ALA A 38 -0.93 0.67 -15.27
C ALA A 38 -1.42 -0.78 -15.32
N THR A 39 -2.25 -1.19 -14.36
CA THR A 39 -2.78 -2.56 -14.22
C THR A 39 -3.83 -2.89 -15.28
N GLN A 40 -4.71 -1.95 -15.64
CA GLN A 40 -5.72 -2.14 -16.70
C GLN A 40 -5.09 -2.48 -18.07
N GLN A 41 -3.92 -1.90 -18.36
CA GLN A 41 -3.20 -2.13 -19.61
C GLN A 41 -2.26 -3.34 -19.57
N ALA A 42 -2.14 -4.02 -18.44
CA ALA A 42 -1.19 -5.10 -18.20
C ALA A 42 -1.81 -6.48 -18.39
N THR A 43 -0.96 -7.49 -18.63
CA THR A 43 -1.37 -8.89 -18.43
C THR A 43 -1.51 -9.19 -16.94
N ILE A 44 -2.16 -10.30 -16.56
CA ILE A 44 -2.29 -10.68 -15.14
C ILE A 44 -0.93 -10.77 -14.44
N ARG A 45 0.07 -11.39 -15.09
CA ARG A 45 1.44 -11.49 -14.54
C ARG A 45 2.09 -10.12 -14.35
N GLN A 46 1.89 -9.22 -15.30
CA GLN A 46 2.37 -7.84 -15.19
C GLN A 46 1.66 -7.10 -14.07
N ALA A 47 0.33 -7.22 -13.94
CA ALA A 47 -0.43 -6.55 -12.88
C ALA A 47 0.07 -6.97 -11.49
N LEU A 48 0.24 -8.28 -11.28
CA LEU A 48 0.79 -8.82 -10.03
C LEU A 48 2.18 -8.26 -9.73
N PHE A 49 3.08 -8.23 -10.72
CA PHE A 49 4.43 -7.65 -10.55
C PHE A 49 4.39 -6.15 -10.26
N LEU A 50 3.54 -5.39 -10.96
CA LEU A 50 3.38 -3.95 -10.78
C LEU A 50 2.82 -3.62 -9.39
N GLY A 51 1.83 -4.38 -8.92
CA GLY A 51 1.32 -4.27 -7.54
C GLY A 51 2.38 -4.61 -6.51
N TRP A 52 3.09 -5.73 -6.68
CA TRP A 52 4.19 -6.12 -5.80
C TRP A 52 5.26 -5.03 -5.70
N LEU A 53 5.71 -4.49 -6.84
CA LEU A 53 6.70 -3.44 -6.89
C LEU A 53 6.20 -2.15 -6.21
N THR A 54 4.94 -1.78 -6.44
CA THR A 54 4.33 -0.61 -5.81
C THR A 54 4.32 -0.76 -4.29
N GLY A 55 3.83 -1.90 -3.78
CA GLY A 55 3.80 -2.16 -2.35
C GLY A 55 5.20 -2.24 -1.75
N MET A 56 6.15 -2.91 -2.40
CA MET A 56 7.54 -2.98 -1.94
C MET A 56 8.17 -1.59 -1.82
N VAL A 57 8.05 -0.74 -2.85
CA VAL A 57 8.60 0.62 -2.82
C VAL A 57 7.90 1.47 -1.76
N ALA A 58 6.58 1.36 -1.61
CA ALA A 58 5.84 2.07 -0.56
C ALA A 58 6.33 1.66 0.84
N HIS A 59 6.63 0.37 1.07
CA HIS A 59 7.20 -0.08 2.34
C HIS A 59 8.64 0.39 2.54
N LEU A 60 9.48 0.37 1.49
CA LEU A 60 10.84 0.89 1.56
C LEU A 60 10.87 2.37 1.95
N VAL A 61 9.93 3.16 1.44
CA VAL A 61 9.81 4.59 1.74
C VAL A 61 9.15 4.83 3.10
N GLY A 62 7.98 4.25 3.35
CA GLY A 62 7.21 4.49 4.58
C GLY A 62 7.81 3.90 5.84
N PHE A 63 8.58 2.82 5.72
CA PHE A 63 9.23 2.11 6.83
C PHE A 63 10.76 2.22 6.78
N TYR A 64 11.32 3.24 6.13
CA TYR A 64 12.79 3.40 6.00
C TYR A 64 13.53 3.32 7.34
N TRP A 65 12.88 3.78 8.41
CA TRP A 65 13.38 3.77 9.78
C TRP A 65 13.58 2.36 10.35
N LEU A 66 12.92 1.34 9.79
CA LEU A 66 12.95 -0.03 10.31
C LEU A 66 14.34 -0.66 10.20
N THR A 67 15.17 -0.23 9.23
CA THR A 67 16.58 -0.66 9.15
C THR A 67 17.33 -0.34 10.45
N TYR A 68 17.14 0.85 11.02
CA TYR A 68 17.76 1.25 12.28
C TYR A 68 17.22 0.43 13.45
N THR A 69 15.90 0.23 13.50
CA THR A 69 15.24 -0.58 14.53
C THR A 69 15.78 -2.01 14.56
N ILE A 70 15.90 -2.67 13.40
CA ILE A 70 16.45 -4.02 13.28
C ILE A 70 17.91 -4.06 13.75
N LYS A 71 18.70 -3.03 13.42
CA LYS A 71 20.09 -2.93 13.87
C LYS A 71 20.19 -2.84 15.39
N VAL A 72 19.47 -1.92 16.01
CA VAL A 72 19.57 -1.65 17.45
C VAL A 72 19.01 -2.80 18.27
N PHE A 73 17.81 -3.28 17.96
CA PHE A 73 17.13 -4.29 18.78
C PHE A 73 17.47 -5.72 18.36
N GLY A 74 17.83 -5.96 17.10
CA GLY A 74 18.26 -7.28 16.62
C GLY A 74 19.76 -7.56 16.82
N GLY A 75 20.56 -6.54 17.17
CA GLY A 75 22.01 -6.68 17.37
C GLY A 75 22.80 -6.98 16.09
N TYR A 76 22.21 -6.71 14.92
CA TYR A 76 22.82 -6.99 13.62
C TYR A 76 23.70 -5.83 13.12
N SER A 77 24.59 -6.12 12.17
CA SER A 77 25.29 -5.07 11.40
C SER A 77 24.31 -4.36 10.46
N TYR A 78 24.65 -3.12 10.07
CA TYR A 78 23.79 -2.32 9.19
C TYR A 78 23.45 -3.03 7.87
N GLY A 79 24.41 -3.72 7.26
CA GLY A 79 24.19 -4.46 6.01
C GLY A 79 23.19 -5.59 6.17
N VAL A 80 23.29 -6.37 7.26
CA VAL A 80 22.33 -7.44 7.56
C VAL A 80 20.94 -6.87 7.85
N SER A 81 20.85 -5.79 8.62
CA SER A 81 19.58 -5.10 8.89
C SER A 81 18.91 -4.58 7.63
N ALA A 82 19.67 -4.02 6.69
CA ALA A 82 19.15 -3.55 5.41
C ALA A 82 18.60 -4.71 4.55
N VAL A 83 19.28 -5.86 4.54
CA VAL A 83 18.78 -7.06 3.84
C VAL A 83 17.47 -7.56 4.46
N ILE A 84 17.41 -7.65 5.80
CA ILE A 84 16.18 -8.05 6.50
C ILE A 84 15.04 -7.06 6.19
N PHE A 85 15.32 -5.75 6.19
CA PHE A 85 14.34 -4.74 5.83
C PHE A 85 13.85 -4.88 4.38
N CYS A 86 14.75 -5.14 3.43
CA CYS A 86 14.36 -5.40 2.03
C CYS A 86 13.45 -6.63 1.90
N LEU A 87 13.70 -7.69 2.68
CA LEU A 87 12.82 -8.87 2.73
C LEU A 87 11.45 -8.53 3.34
N PHE A 88 11.42 -7.74 4.42
CA PHE A 88 10.19 -7.23 5.01
C PHE A 88 9.38 -6.42 3.98
N ALA A 89 10.02 -5.50 3.25
CA ALA A 89 9.36 -4.70 2.24
C ALA A 89 8.86 -5.55 1.05
N ALA A 90 9.65 -6.53 0.60
CA ALA A 90 9.25 -7.46 -0.45
C ALA A 90 8.04 -8.32 -0.03
N TYR A 91 7.98 -8.74 1.23
CA TYR A 91 6.83 -9.43 1.81
C TYR A 91 5.60 -8.52 1.91
N GLY A 92 5.77 -7.31 2.45
CA GLY A 92 4.73 -6.29 2.51
C GLY A 92 4.14 -5.96 1.13
N GLY A 93 4.97 -5.97 0.08
CA GLY A 93 4.55 -5.79 -1.31
C GLY A 93 3.53 -6.82 -1.81
N LEU A 94 3.44 -8.00 -1.20
CA LEU A 94 2.46 -9.02 -1.59
C LEU A 94 1.01 -8.57 -1.38
N THR A 95 0.75 -7.66 -0.44
CA THR A 95 -0.58 -7.05 -0.24
C THR A 95 -1.10 -6.40 -1.53
N LEU A 96 -0.31 -5.52 -2.14
CA LEU A 96 -0.64 -4.83 -3.39
C LEU A 96 -0.56 -5.78 -4.60
N ALA A 97 0.27 -6.82 -4.54
CA ALA A 97 0.32 -7.86 -5.58
C ALA A 97 -1.01 -8.64 -5.66
N LEU A 98 -1.55 -9.06 -4.51
CA LEU A 98 -2.85 -9.71 -4.41
C LEU A 98 -3.97 -8.76 -4.82
N PHE A 99 -3.92 -7.52 -4.36
CA PHE A 99 -4.92 -6.51 -4.68
C PHE A 99 -5.03 -6.26 -6.20
N THR A 100 -3.91 -6.00 -6.85
CA THR A 100 -3.87 -5.76 -8.30
C THR A 100 -4.20 -7.02 -9.12
N LEU A 101 -3.91 -8.22 -8.61
CA LEU A 101 -4.37 -9.48 -9.20
C LEU A 101 -5.91 -9.55 -9.21
N LEU A 102 -6.56 -9.28 -8.07
CA LEU A 102 -8.03 -9.30 -7.95
C LEU A 102 -8.68 -8.25 -8.84
N VAL A 103 -8.21 -7.00 -8.79
CA VAL A 103 -8.70 -5.92 -9.68
C VAL A 103 -8.51 -6.30 -11.14
N ARG A 104 -7.37 -6.91 -11.52
CA ARG A 104 -7.13 -7.29 -12.92
C ARG A 104 -8.03 -8.43 -13.40
N ARG A 105 -8.36 -9.37 -12.51
CA ARG A 105 -9.19 -10.56 -12.80
C ARG A 105 -10.67 -10.26 -12.80
N CYS A 106 -11.14 -9.47 -11.84
CA CYS A 106 -12.56 -9.25 -11.59
C CYS A 106 -13.04 -7.87 -12.08
N GLY A 107 -12.11 -6.98 -12.45
CA GLY A 107 -12.42 -5.59 -12.74
C GLY A 107 -12.79 -4.81 -11.47
N PHE A 108 -13.41 -3.64 -11.66
CA PHE A 108 -13.84 -2.76 -10.57
C PHE A 108 -15.26 -3.08 -10.06
N GLY A 109 -15.98 -4.01 -10.73
CA GLY A 109 -17.34 -4.39 -10.37
C GLY A 109 -18.38 -3.27 -10.57
N PRO A 110 -19.62 -3.49 -10.12
CA PRO A 110 -20.68 -2.49 -10.19
C PRO A 110 -20.28 -1.22 -9.43
N VAL A 111 -20.41 -0.07 -10.10
CA VAL A 111 -20.11 1.28 -9.58
C VAL A 111 -18.74 1.46 -8.93
N GLY A 112 -17.77 0.56 -9.18
CA GLY A 112 -16.40 0.66 -8.67
C GLY A 112 -16.12 -0.07 -7.35
N LEU A 113 -17.12 -0.73 -6.75
CA LEU A 113 -17.04 -1.22 -5.36
C LEU A 113 -16.11 -2.42 -5.14
N PHE A 114 -15.69 -3.14 -6.18
CA PHE A 114 -14.80 -4.28 -5.97
C PHE A 114 -13.42 -3.86 -5.49
N ALA A 115 -12.91 -2.70 -5.91
CA ALA A 115 -11.60 -2.22 -5.47
C ALA A 115 -11.55 -2.00 -3.94
N PRO A 116 -12.41 -1.19 -3.32
CA PRO A 116 -12.41 -1.02 -1.86
C PRO A 116 -12.74 -2.33 -1.11
N LEU A 117 -13.63 -3.18 -1.64
CA LEU A 117 -13.92 -4.49 -1.05
C LEU A 117 -12.70 -5.42 -1.03
N PHE A 118 -11.96 -5.51 -2.15
CA PHE A 118 -10.75 -6.32 -2.23
C PHE A 118 -9.66 -5.77 -1.31
N TRP A 119 -9.50 -4.45 -1.25
CA TRP A 119 -8.51 -3.83 -0.38
C TRP A 119 -8.77 -4.17 1.08
N VAL A 120 -9.98 -3.90 1.57
CA VAL A 120 -10.32 -4.13 2.98
C VAL A 120 -10.28 -5.61 3.35
N ALA A 121 -10.67 -6.51 2.44
CA ALA A 121 -10.53 -7.95 2.67
C ALA A 121 -9.05 -8.37 2.81
N ILE A 122 -8.16 -7.82 1.97
CA ILE A 122 -6.72 -8.07 2.06
C ILE A 122 -6.15 -7.45 3.35
N GLU A 123 -6.52 -6.21 3.65
CA GLU A 123 -6.06 -5.49 4.85
C GLU A 123 -6.44 -6.24 6.14
N PHE A 124 -7.61 -6.87 6.17
CA PHE A 124 -8.08 -7.68 7.31
C PHE A 124 -7.38 -9.04 7.41
N TRP A 125 -7.23 -9.77 6.30
CA TRP A 125 -6.75 -11.16 6.30
C TRP A 125 -5.24 -11.33 6.13
N PHE A 126 -4.56 -10.35 5.51
CA PHE A 126 -3.15 -10.52 5.17
C PHE A 126 -2.29 -10.50 6.45
N PRO A 127 -1.44 -11.53 6.67
CA PRO A 127 -0.64 -11.64 7.89
C PRO A 127 0.53 -10.64 7.88
N SER A 128 0.24 -9.38 8.19
CA SER A 128 1.23 -8.30 8.23
C SER A 128 2.13 -8.44 9.45
N LEU A 129 3.45 -8.48 9.24
CA LEU A 129 4.44 -8.49 10.32
C LEU A 129 4.40 -7.17 11.13
N PHE A 130 4.08 -6.07 10.45
CA PHE A 130 3.83 -4.78 11.06
C PHE A 130 2.53 -4.24 10.46
N PRO A 131 1.39 -4.39 11.15
CA PRO A 131 0.09 -3.95 10.63
C PRO A 131 0.10 -2.46 10.37
N TRP A 132 -0.34 -2.08 9.17
CA TRP A 132 -0.67 -0.71 8.81
C TRP A 132 -2.00 -0.72 8.10
N HIS A 133 -2.73 0.39 8.22
CA HIS A 133 -4.03 0.55 7.58
C HIS A 133 -4.04 1.79 6.71
N LEU A 134 -4.67 1.72 5.53
CA LEU A 134 -4.84 2.85 4.62
C LEU A 134 -5.53 4.02 5.31
N ALA A 135 -6.48 3.74 6.20
CA ALA A 135 -7.09 4.70 7.11
C ALA A 135 -6.09 5.56 7.91
N GLY A 136 -4.93 5.00 8.27
CA GLY A 136 -3.89 5.73 9.02
C GLY A 136 -3.32 6.92 8.25
N SER A 137 -3.41 6.92 6.91
CA SER A 137 -3.05 8.08 6.09
C SER A 137 -3.94 9.31 6.32
N GLN A 138 -5.09 9.14 6.96
CA GLN A 138 -6.11 10.18 7.15
C GLN A 138 -6.13 10.76 8.57
N SER A 139 -5.08 10.56 9.37
CA SER A 139 -5.01 11.05 10.76
C SER A 139 -5.26 12.56 10.91
N GLU A 140 -4.89 13.36 9.90
CA GLU A 140 -5.11 14.82 9.86
C GLU A 140 -6.44 15.23 9.19
N PHE A 141 -7.22 14.28 8.66
CA PHE A 141 -8.52 14.56 8.04
C PHE A 141 -9.66 14.15 8.96
N LEU A 142 -10.02 15.05 9.89
CA LEU A 142 -10.96 14.79 10.97
C LEU A 142 -12.31 14.22 10.49
N VAL A 143 -12.84 14.75 9.38
CA VAL A 143 -14.15 14.33 8.85
C VAL A 143 -14.16 12.85 8.45
N LEU A 144 -13.10 12.36 7.80
CA LEU A 144 -13.03 10.97 7.38
C LEU A 144 -12.56 10.05 8.51
N ILE A 145 -11.54 10.44 9.29
CA ILE A 145 -10.96 9.54 10.31
C ILE A 145 -11.97 9.14 11.39
N GLN A 146 -12.96 10.01 11.68
CA GLN A 146 -14.05 9.72 12.63
C GLN A 146 -14.92 8.53 12.23
N SER A 147 -14.95 8.11 10.95
CA SER A 147 -15.66 6.88 10.58
C SER A 147 -15.05 5.62 11.21
N ALA A 148 -13.79 5.70 11.68
CA ALA A 148 -13.12 4.59 12.36
C ALA A 148 -13.79 4.24 13.70
N ASP A 149 -14.46 5.18 14.36
CA ASP A 149 -15.20 4.92 15.62
C ASP A 149 -16.43 4.02 15.40
N LEU A 150 -16.97 4.01 14.18
CA LEU A 150 -18.17 3.23 13.82
C LEU A 150 -17.83 1.86 13.22
N ALA A 151 -16.84 1.82 12.32
CA ALA A 151 -16.55 0.65 11.49
C ALA A 151 -15.06 0.21 11.53
N GLY A 152 -14.28 0.79 12.44
CA GLY A 152 -12.85 0.54 12.54
C GLY A 152 -12.04 1.11 11.37
N PRO A 153 -10.72 0.85 11.33
CA PRO A 153 -9.86 1.34 10.25
C PRO A 153 -10.30 0.80 8.88
N PHE A 154 -10.87 -0.40 8.82
CA PHE A 154 -11.37 -1.03 7.60
C PHE A 154 -12.49 -0.23 6.93
N GLY A 155 -13.43 0.32 7.71
CA GLY A 155 -14.50 1.18 7.17
C GLY A 155 -13.96 2.50 6.60
N THR A 156 -12.98 3.11 7.28
CA THR A 156 -12.31 4.31 6.79
C THR A 156 -11.49 4.02 5.52
N SER A 157 -10.77 2.91 5.47
CA SER A 157 -10.05 2.44 4.27
C SER A 157 -11.01 2.19 3.11
N PHE A 158 -12.22 1.66 3.37
CA PHE A 158 -13.27 1.47 2.36
C PHE A 158 -13.75 2.79 1.77
N LEU A 159 -14.00 3.80 2.61
CA LEU A 159 -14.51 5.12 2.17
C LEU A 159 -13.47 5.94 1.40
N LEU A 160 -12.19 5.75 1.71
CA LEU A 160 -11.08 6.45 1.07
C LEU A 160 -10.83 6.01 -0.39
N MET A 161 -11.28 4.81 -0.77
CA MET A 161 -10.82 4.09 -1.96
C MET A 161 -11.90 3.86 -3.00
#